data_AF-A0A9E8N068-F1
#
_entry.id   AF-A0A9E8N068-F1
#
_cell.length_a   1.000
_cell.length_b   1.000
_cell.length_c   1.000
_cell.angle_alpha   90.00
_cell.angle_beta   90.00
_cell.angle_gamma   90.00
#
_symmetry.space_group_name_H-M   'P 1'
#
loop_
_entity.id
_entity.type
_entity.pdbx_description
1 polymer ?
#
loop_
_entity_poly.entity_id
_entity_poly.type
_entity_poly.pdbx_seq_one_letter_code
_entity_poly.pdbx_strand_id
1 'polypeptide(L)'
;MVRLKVQEYIQEILENEVEVFLGRKKSERIKPIDGTPGYWNGHGNRKKFTVMNGTITIRRTRVRGSEERFKSTVIPFFKRRSKEVGQLLPELYLHGLAKGDFEMALGVYWDRECRCRLRR
;
A
#
# COMPACT_ATOMS: atom_id res chain seq x y z
N MET A 1 17.58 -8.61 -3.36
CA MET A 1 17.28 -9.22 -2.05
C MET A 1 16.50 -8.28 -1.13
N VAL A 2 16.98 -7.05 -0.87
CA VAL A 2 16.32 -6.06 0.02
C VAL A 2 14.86 -5.77 -0.35
N ARG A 3 14.56 -5.51 -1.64
CA ARG A 3 13.19 -5.16 -2.09
C ARG A 3 12.17 -6.26 -1.79
N LEU A 4 12.54 -7.54 -1.91
CA LEU A 4 11.67 -8.67 -1.61
C LEU A 4 11.39 -8.76 -0.11
N LYS A 5 12.43 -8.59 0.73
CA LYS A 5 12.28 -8.59 2.18
C LYS A 5 11.41 -7.44 2.69
N VAL A 6 11.59 -6.24 2.13
CA VAL A 6 10.71 -5.09 2.44
C VAL A 6 9.26 -5.38 2.04
N GLN A 7 9.05 -6.03 0.89
CA GLN A 7 7.71 -6.41 0.44
C GLN A 7 7.06 -7.44 1.38
N GLU A 8 7.80 -8.46 1.80
CA GLU A 8 7.35 -9.45 2.79
C GLU A 8 7.00 -8.77 4.12
N TYR A 9 7.88 -7.89 4.60
CA TYR A 9 7.68 -7.19 5.87
C TYR A 9 6.46 -6.25 5.86
N ILE A 10 6.26 -5.50 4.77
CA ILE A 10 5.06 -4.66 4.63
C ILE A 10 3.79 -5.52 4.54
N GLN A 11 3.87 -6.69 3.89
CA GLN A 11 2.75 -7.61 3.82
C GLN A 11 2.37 -8.14 5.22
N GLU A 12 3.36 -8.49 6.03
CA GLU A 12 3.18 -8.90 7.43
C GLU A 12 2.56 -7.78 8.27
N ILE A 13 3.04 -6.54 8.15
CA ILE A 13 2.46 -5.39 8.84
C ILE A 13 0.96 -5.21 8.50
N LEU A 14 0.57 -5.40 7.24
CA LEU A 14 -0.84 -5.31 6.83
C LEU A 14 -1.71 -6.45 7.37
N GLU A 15 -1.11 -7.62 7.62
CA GLU A 15 -1.79 -8.74 8.25
C GLU A 15 -1.96 -8.49 9.74
N ASN A 16 -0.91 -8.00 10.41
CA ASN A 16 -0.97 -7.60 11.83
C ASN A 16 -1.99 -6.48 12.07
N GLU A 17 -2.13 -5.53 11.15
CA GLU A 17 -3.16 -4.47 11.27
C GLU A 17 -4.59 -5.05 11.26
N VAL A 18 -4.83 -6.13 10.51
CA VAL A 18 -6.11 -6.84 10.52
C VAL A 18 -6.28 -7.67 11.80
N GLU A 19 -5.22 -8.28 12.30
CA GLU A 19 -5.25 -8.99 13.59
C GLU A 19 -5.63 -8.03 14.74
N VAL A 20 -5.02 -6.84 14.77
CA VAL A 20 -5.36 -5.79 15.74
C VAL A 20 -6.80 -5.32 15.55
N PHE A 21 -7.26 -5.13 14.31
CA PHE A 21 -8.64 -4.70 14.03
C PHE A 21 -9.69 -5.74 14.46
N LEU A 22 -9.42 -7.03 14.26
CA LEU A 22 -10.35 -8.10 14.64
C LEU A 22 -10.14 -8.60 16.07
N GLY A 23 -9.04 -8.22 16.73
CA GLY A 23 -8.67 -8.66 18.08
C GLY A 23 -8.28 -10.13 18.18
N ARG A 24 -7.89 -10.77 17.08
CA ARG A 24 -7.62 -12.22 17.03
C ARG A 24 -6.66 -12.59 15.91
N LYS A 25 -6.03 -13.76 16.02
CA LYS A 25 -5.13 -14.27 14.97
C LYS A 25 -5.91 -14.83 13.78
N LYS A 26 -5.23 -14.91 12.64
CA LYS A 26 -5.78 -15.60 11.47
C LYS A 26 -6.17 -17.04 11.82
N SER A 27 -7.37 -17.45 11.37
CA SER A 27 -7.96 -18.77 11.60
C SER A 27 -8.34 -19.10 13.05
N GLU A 28 -8.29 -18.13 13.97
CA GLU A 28 -8.78 -18.30 15.32
C GLU A 28 -10.32 -18.27 15.36
N ARG A 29 -10.92 -19.25 16.04
CA ARG A 29 -12.38 -19.41 16.07
C ARG A 29 -13.04 -18.25 16.81
N ILE A 30 -14.18 -17.79 16.30
CA ILE A 30 -14.97 -16.75 16.95
C ILE A 30 -15.50 -17.32 18.27
N LYS A 31 -15.32 -16.61 19.38
CA LYS A 31 -16.03 -16.95 20.63
C LYS A 31 -17.52 -16.62 20.45
N PRO A 32 -18.43 -17.51 20.86
CA PRO A 32 -19.85 -17.38 20.55
C PRO A 32 -20.58 -16.21 21.24
N ILE A 33 -20.00 -15.62 22.30
CA ILE A 33 -20.71 -14.64 23.14
C ILE A 33 -20.15 -13.21 22.98
N ASP A 34 -18.84 -13.04 22.74
CA ASP A 34 -18.19 -11.71 22.67
C ASP A 34 -17.27 -11.54 21.44
N GLY A 35 -17.53 -12.29 20.37
CA GLY A 35 -16.66 -12.25 19.18
C GLY A 35 -16.85 -10.99 18.34
N THR A 36 -15.77 -10.23 18.10
CA THR A 36 -15.78 -9.14 17.12
C THR A 36 -16.28 -9.67 15.76
N PRO A 37 -17.36 -9.09 15.20
CA PRO A 37 -17.88 -9.53 13.92
C PRO A 37 -16.88 -9.25 12.81
N GLY A 38 -16.78 -10.17 11.86
CA GLY A 38 -15.99 -10.01 10.65
C GLY A 38 -14.90 -11.04 10.46
N TYR A 39 -14.63 -11.36 9.20
CA TYR A 39 -13.75 -12.44 8.79
C TYR A 39 -12.77 -11.98 7.70
N TRP A 40 -11.67 -12.72 7.60
CA TRP A 40 -10.66 -12.54 6.59
C TRP A 40 -11.20 -13.02 5.25
N ASN A 41 -11.27 -12.14 4.26
CA ASN A 41 -11.73 -12.44 2.90
C ASN A 41 -10.55 -12.43 1.91
N GLY A 42 -9.50 -13.16 2.28
CA GLY A 42 -8.26 -13.28 1.49
C GLY A 42 -7.62 -11.93 1.17
N HIS A 43 -7.02 -11.85 -0.02
CA HIS A 43 -6.33 -10.66 -0.50
C HIS A 43 -7.02 -10.07 -1.72
N GLY A 44 -6.89 -8.76 -1.88
CA GLY A 44 -7.22 -8.09 -3.13
C GLY A 44 -6.19 -8.31 -4.23
N ASN A 45 -6.46 -7.71 -5.39
CA ASN A 45 -5.53 -7.69 -6.51
C ASN A 45 -4.18 -7.09 -6.09
N ARG A 46 -3.11 -7.59 -6.70
CA ARG A 46 -1.76 -7.04 -6.54
C ARG A 46 -1.78 -5.56 -6.91
N LYS A 47 -1.26 -4.72 -6.02
CA LYS A 47 -1.16 -3.27 -6.22
C LYS A 47 0.30 -2.87 -6.21
N LYS A 48 0.69 -2.10 -7.22
CA LYS A 48 1.99 -1.45 -7.27
C LYS A 48 1.97 -0.19 -6.39
N PHE A 49 2.91 -0.11 -5.46
CA PHE A 49 3.10 1.03 -4.57
C PHE A 49 4.51 1.55 -4.76
N THR A 50 4.64 2.84 -5.05
CA THR A 50 5.95 3.45 -5.31
C THR A 50 6.50 4.10 -4.04
N VAL A 51 7.71 3.69 -3.69
CA VAL A 51 8.55 4.33 -2.68
C VAL A 51 9.79 4.93 -3.36
N MET A 52 10.57 5.73 -2.63
CA MET A 52 11.78 6.36 -3.17
C MET A 52 12.78 5.36 -3.75
N ASN A 53 12.92 4.18 -3.11
CA ASN A 53 13.81 3.11 -3.57
C ASN A 53 13.14 2.17 -4.61
N GLY A 54 12.07 2.65 -5.25
CA GLY A 54 11.41 2.00 -6.37
C GLY A 54 10.01 1.44 -6.09
N THR A 55 9.47 0.70 -7.06
CA THR A 55 8.11 0.15 -6.97
C THR A 55 8.09 -1.24 -6.31
N ILE A 56 7.26 -1.39 -5.28
CA ILE A 56 6.94 -2.66 -4.61
C ILE A 56 5.54 -3.14 -4.97
N THR A 57 5.32 -4.46 -4.94
CA THR A 57 4.02 -5.05 -5.27
C THR A 57 3.38 -5.68 -4.03
N ILE A 58 2.25 -5.15 -3.58
CA ILE A 58 1.63 -5.55 -2.31
C ILE A 58 0.21 -6.11 -2.54
N ARG A 59 -0.24 -7.00 -1.66
CA ARG A 59 -1.59 -7.57 -1.67
C ARG A 59 -2.32 -7.20 -0.39
N ARG A 60 -3.20 -6.20 -0.47
CA ARG A 60 -3.98 -5.76 0.69
C ARG A 60 -4.94 -6.86 1.14
N THR A 61 -4.90 -7.17 2.43
CA THR A 61 -5.86 -8.03 3.13
C THR A 61 -7.27 -7.42 3.08
N ARG A 62 -8.29 -8.26 2.90
CA ARG A 62 -9.69 -7.84 2.88
C ARG A 62 -10.39 -8.38 4.13
N VAL A 63 -11.18 -7.53 4.75
CA VAL A 63 -12.07 -7.88 5.87
C VAL A 63 -13.51 -7.67 5.40
N ARG A 64 -14.40 -8.59 5.74
CA ARG A 64 -15.85 -8.48 5.50
C ARG A 64 -16.63 -8.88 6.74
N GLY A 65 -17.86 -8.42 6.86
CA GLY A 65 -18.77 -8.79 7.95
C GLY A 65 -18.42 -8.15 9.30
N SER A 66 -17.55 -7.15 9.32
CA SER A 66 -17.34 -6.25 10.46
C SER A 66 -18.34 -5.10 10.41
N GLU A 67 -18.76 -4.61 11.57
CA GLU A 67 -19.64 -3.44 11.69
C GLU A 67 -18.99 -2.19 11.09
N GLU A 68 -17.72 -1.96 11.41
CA GLU A 68 -16.93 -0.90 10.82
C GLU A 68 -16.18 -1.37 9.58
N ARG A 69 -16.04 -0.48 8.59
CA ARG A 69 -15.24 -0.76 7.40
C ARG A 69 -13.75 -0.67 7.72
N PHE A 70 -13.03 -1.79 7.60
CA PHE A 70 -11.57 -1.82 7.74
C PHE A 70 -10.86 -0.83 6.80
N LYS A 71 -10.11 0.10 7.39
CA LYS A 71 -9.26 1.07 6.69
C LYS A 71 -7.82 0.94 7.21
N SER A 72 -6.96 0.32 6.42
CA SER A 72 -5.51 0.34 6.64
C SER A 72 -4.96 1.77 6.68
N THR A 73 -4.25 2.04 7.76
CA THR A 73 -3.50 3.25 8.09
C THR A 73 -2.18 3.29 7.33
N VAL A 74 -1.50 2.14 7.24
CA VAL A 74 -0.18 2.01 6.59
C VAL A 74 -0.29 2.31 5.10
N ILE A 75 -1.25 1.69 4.42
CA ILE A 75 -1.47 1.91 2.98
C ILE A 75 -2.96 2.22 2.74
N PRO A 76 -3.34 3.50 2.65
CA PRO A 76 -4.71 3.89 2.32
C PRO A 76 -5.14 3.37 0.93
N PHE A 77 -6.45 3.18 0.75
CA PHE A 77 -7.01 2.47 -0.41
C PHE A 77 -6.59 3.10 -1.75
N PHE A 78 -6.65 4.43 -1.84
CA PHE A 78 -6.37 5.17 -3.07
C PHE A 78 -4.91 5.58 -3.27
N LYS A 79 -4.06 5.57 -2.22
CA LYS A 79 -2.67 6.01 -2.32
C LYS A 79 -1.84 5.02 -3.14
N ARG A 80 -1.15 5.48 -4.19
CA ARG A 80 -0.30 4.65 -5.07
C ARG A 80 1.21 4.91 -4.88
N ARG A 81 1.54 5.95 -4.14
CA ARG A 81 2.91 6.39 -3.85
C ARG A 81 3.02 6.81 -2.39
N SER A 82 4.23 6.75 -1.86
CA SER A 82 4.55 7.25 -0.53
C SER A 82 4.41 8.78 -0.46
N LYS A 83 4.37 9.32 0.76
CA LYS A 83 4.21 10.76 0.98
C LYS A 83 5.42 11.52 0.44
N GLU A 84 6.62 10.98 0.67
CA GLU A 84 7.91 11.55 0.28
C GLU A 84 7.99 11.69 -1.24
N VAL A 85 7.65 10.62 -1.98
CA VAL A 85 7.58 10.67 -3.45
C VAL A 85 6.56 11.72 -3.90
N GLY A 86 5.42 11.84 -3.22
CA GLY A 86 4.40 12.83 -3.54
C GLY A 86 4.85 14.28 -3.35
N GLN A 87 5.71 14.56 -2.36
CA GLN A 87 6.23 15.88 -2.03
C GLN A 87 7.40 16.29 -2.93
N LEU A 88 8.23 15.31 -3.34
CA LEU A 88 9.35 15.55 -4.24
C LEU A 88 8.92 16.11 -5.60
N LEU A 89 7.77 15.67 -6.14
CA LEU A 89 7.32 16.12 -7.46
C LEU A 89 7.16 17.66 -7.52
N PRO A 90 6.34 18.30 -6.65
CA PRO A 90 6.23 19.75 -6.61
C PRO A 90 7.56 20.48 -6.44
N GLU A 91 8.46 19.98 -5.59
CA GLU A 91 9.78 20.58 -5.37
C GLU A 91 10.61 20.59 -6.66
N LEU A 92 10.65 19.46 -7.37
CA LEU A 92 11.38 19.39 -8.63
C LEU A 92 10.76 20.31 -9.71
N TYR A 93 9.44 20.45 -9.74
CA TYR A 93 8.76 21.42 -10.60
C TYR A 93 9.16 22.87 -10.27
N LEU A 94 9.28 23.22 -8.99
CA LEU A 94 9.72 24.54 -8.55
C LEU A 94 11.17 24.84 -8.97
N HIS A 95 12.02 23.81 -9.03
CA HIS A 95 13.40 23.93 -9.51
C HIS A 95 13.54 23.99 -11.04
N GLY A 96 12.42 24.11 -11.78
CA GLY A 96 12.44 24.35 -13.22
C GLY A 96 12.69 23.11 -14.08
N LEU A 97 12.64 21.91 -13.50
CA LEU A 97 12.72 20.66 -14.25
C LEU A 97 11.43 20.48 -15.08
N ALA A 98 11.60 20.18 -16.36
CA ALA A 98 10.49 19.86 -17.20
C ALA A 98 9.96 18.47 -16.86
N LYS A 99 8.70 18.21 -17.21
CA LYS A 99 8.06 16.91 -16.98
C LYS A 99 8.83 15.73 -17.61
N GLY A 100 9.48 15.97 -18.76
CA GLY A 100 10.30 14.96 -19.44
C GLY A 100 11.55 14.57 -18.65
N ASP A 101 12.13 15.51 -17.91
CA ASP A 101 13.34 15.29 -17.12
C ASP A 101 13.07 14.39 -15.91
N PHE A 102 11.84 14.39 -15.38
CA PHE A 102 11.45 13.47 -14.31
C PHE A 102 11.48 12.00 -14.76
N GLU A 103 11.10 11.73 -16.01
CA GLU A 103 11.16 10.36 -16.52
C GLU A 103 12.61 9.89 -16.65
N MET A 104 13.54 10.78 -16.99
CA MET A 104 14.96 10.45 -17.07
C MET A 104 15.59 10.27 -15.69
N ALA A 105 15.28 11.16 -14.73
CA ALA A 105 15.85 11.12 -13.39
C ALA A 105 15.25 10.00 -12.51
N LEU A 106 13.94 9.76 -12.59
CA LEU A 106 13.22 8.84 -11.68
C LEU A 106 12.79 7.55 -12.37
N GLY A 107 12.84 7.45 -13.70
CA GLY A 107 12.35 6.30 -14.46
C GLY A 107 13.08 4.98 -14.16
N VAL A 108 14.32 5.05 -13.66
CA VAL A 108 15.08 3.86 -13.23
C VAL A 108 14.46 3.23 -11.97
N TYR A 109 13.87 4.05 -11.11
CA TYR A 109 13.21 3.61 -9.88
C TYR A 109 11.72 3.35 -10.09
N TRP A 110 11.10 4.05 -11.05
CA TRP A 110 9.66 4.03 -11.26
C TRP A 110 9.22 3.09 -12.38
N ASP A 111 8.43 2.07 -12.04
CA ASP A 111 7.81 1.20 -13.05
C ASP A 111 6.87 1.99 -14.00
N ARG A 112 6.84 1.60 -15.28
CA ARG A 112 6.19 2.31 -16.41
C ARG A 112 4.69 2.56 -16.22
N GLU A 113 4.05 1.84 -15.31
CA GLU A 113 2.61 1.92 -15.07
C GLU A 113 2.20 3.08 -14.14
N CYS A 114 3.15 3.65 -13.39
CA CYS A 114 2.90 4.86 -12.62
C CYS A 114 2.97 6.15 -13.44
N ARG A 115 3.30 6.01 -14.73
CA ARG A 115 3.18 7.03 -15.78
C ARG A 115 1.74 7.56 -15.93
N CYS A 116 0.74 6.83 -15.41
CA CYS A 116 -0.70 7.03 -15.65
C CYS A 116 -1.36 8.29 -15.04
N ARG A 117 -0.64 9.30 -14.54
CA ARG A 117 -1.31 10.58 -14.20
C ARG A 117 -0.46 11.84 -14.25
N LEU A 118 0.60 11.85 -15.06
CA LEU A 118 1.21 13.10 -15.52
C LEU A 118 0.71 13.50 -16.92
N ARG A 119 -0.10 12.66 -17.58
CA ARG A 119 -0.67 12.86 -18.94
C ARG A 119 -2.01 13.63 -19.01
N ARG A 120 -2.37 14.39 -17.97
CA ARG A 120 -3.39 15.44 -18.11
C ARG A 120 -2.77 16.77 -17.81
#